data_AF-Q23AZ0-F1
#
_entry.id   AF-Q23AZ0-F1
#
_cell.length_a   1.000
_cell.length_b   1.000
_cell.length_c   1.000
_cell.angle_alpha   90.00
_cell.angle_beta   90.00
_cell.angle_gamma   90.00
#
_symmetry.space_group_name_H-M   'P 1'
#
loop_
_entity.id
_entity.type
_entity.pdbx_description
1 polymer ?
#
loop_
_entity_poly.entity_id
_entity_poly.type
_entity_poly.pdbx_seq_one_letter_code
_entity_poly.pdbx_strand_id
1 'polypeptide(L)'
;MDNKNIIITALGVGLTGGIIYYLSKFLKSEPLGFSRDQVLKMIKEYKRASLRVFVQTAEIVKRIKDQNGGKDTLKEGITIKDVVKDNIMNDLIQEREYIAKRYNISLEQFDNYYSIQYGGDKEIQEVCNQIQKTFENSLLGIPPSLEVSQQVKEKFSEDKVIEMQKKILKAQSKQFNNVFKDIKQETQQDHVDIESDLFKQKIRDLDIHQLKTDLLKKEGFEFEPESPCETFEKLSFQYKKTSKDYEIKLSQVINIYNKIKSDMLYSKVDDTYIDMIFN
;
A
#
# COMPACT_ATOMS: atom_id res chain seq x y z
N MET A 1 12.10 -27.23 -40.50
CA MET A 1 12.52 -25.96 -41.13
C MET A 1 11.23 -25.30 -41.60
N ASP A 2 10.68 -24.28 -40.96
CA ASP A 2 11.33 -23.17 -40.26
C ASP A 2 10.59 -22.74 -39.00
N ASN A 3 11.38 -22.60 -37.94
CA ASN A 3 11.09 -21.83 -36.73
C ASN A 3 10.99 -20.35 -37.12
N LYS A 4 9.82 -19.74 -36.95
CA LYS A 4 9.69 -18.28 -36.85
C LYS A 4 9.18 -17.91 -35.46
N ASN A 5 10.16 -17.64 -34.60
CA ASN A 5 10.17 -16.73 -33.47
C ASN A 5 8.85 -15.99 -33.21
N ILE A 6 8.06 -16.51 -32.27
CA ILE A 6 7.14 -15.70 -31.47
C ILE A 6 7.91 -15.34 -30.20
N ILE A 7 8.61 -14.20 -30.26
CA ILE A 7 9.17 -13.56 -29.07
C ILE A 7 7.96 -12.98 -28.31
N ILE A 8 7.51 -13.76 -27.32
CA ILE A 8 6.52 -13.34 -26.33
C ILE A 8 7.22 -12.34 -25.41
N THR A 9 7.05 -11.05 -25.71
CA THR A 9 7.60 -9.96 -24.93
C THR A 9 6.91 -9.94 -23.56
N ALA A 10 7.65 -10.41 -22.55
CA ALA A 10 7.24 -10.64 -21.16
C ALA A 10 6.99 -9.37 -20.32
N LEU A 11 6.35 -8.34 -20.89
CA LEU A 11 6.08 -7.07 -20.20
C LEU A 11 4.62 -6.60 -20.19
N GLY A 12 3.73 -7.19 -20.98
CA GLY A 12 2.28 -6.89 -20.90
C GLY A 12 1.42 -7.98 -20.25
N VAL A 13 2.02 -9.11 -19.85
CA VAL A 13 1.29 -10.36 -19.57
C VAL A 13 1.24 -10.71 -18.07
N GLY A 14 2.06 -10.05 -17.25
CA GLY A 14 2.15 -10.30 -15.80
C GLY A 14 1.06 -9.63 -14.96
N LEU A 15 0.31 -8.67 -15.52
CA LEU A 15 -0.79 -8.01 -14.81
C LEU A 15 -2.17 -8.23 -15.46
N THR A 16 -2.25 -8.73 -16.70
CA THR A 16 -3.55 -8.90 -17.39
C THR A 16 -3.63 -10.04 -18.43
N GLY A 17 -2.65 -10.95 -18.59
CA GLY A 17 -2.67 -11.87 -19.75
C GLY A 17 -2.47 -13.35 -19.46
N GLY A 18 -1.36 -13.71 -18.80
CA GLY A 18 -0.91 -15.12 -18.77
C GLY A 18 -1.72 -15.98 -17.82
N ILE A 19 -2.21 -15.35 -16.76
CA ILE A 19 -3.07 -15.97 -15.75
C ILE A 19 -4.51 -16.13 -16.29
N ILE A 20 -4.97 -15.26 -17.21
CA ILE A 20 -6.34 -15.27 -17.75
C ILE A 20 -6.61 -16.50 -18.64
N TYR A 21 -5.67 -16.89 -19.50
CA TYR A 21 -5.87 -18.07 -20.35
C TYR A 21 -5.88 -19.38 -19.55
N TYR A 22 -5.06 -19.47 -18.48
CA TYR A 22 -5.02 -20.67 -17.63
C TYR A 22 -6.17 -20.73 -16.60
N LEU A 23 -6.60 -19.58 -16.05
CA LEU A 23 -7.74 -19.50 -15.12
C LEU A 23 -9.11 -19.55 -15.82
N SER A 24 -9.24 -19.06 -17.06
CA SER A 24 -10.53 -19.15 -17.81
C SER A 24 -11.02 -20.58 -18.02
N LYS A 25 -10.12 -21.58 -17.94
CA LYS A 25 -10.46 -23.00 -18.00
C LYS A 25 -11.00 -23.57 -16.67
N PHE A 26 -10.85 -22.83 -15.56
CA PHE A 26 -11.23 -23.24 -14.20
C PHE A 26 -12.24 -22.32 -13.50
N LEU A 27 -12.53 -21.14 -14.05
CA LEU A 27 -13.46 -20.17 -13.49
C LEU A 27 -14.93 -20.53 -13.74
N LYS A 28 -15.46 -21.43 -12.90
CA LYS A 28 -16.88 -21.48 -12.53
C LYS A 28 -17.07 -20.95 -11.10
N SER A 29 -16.40 -19.86 -10.73
CA SER A 29 -16.72 -19.16 -9.48
C SER A 29 -17.94 -18.28 -9.74
N GLU A 30 -19.00 -18.46 -8.96
CA GLU A 30 -20.18 -17.60 -9.02
C GLU A 30 -19.75 -16.14 -8.78
N PRO A 31 -20.10 -15.20 -9.66
CA PRO A 31 -19.76 -13.81 -9.46
C PRO A 31 -20.55 -13.28 -8.27
N LEU A 32 -19.87 -12.96 -7.17
CA LEU A 32 -20.42 -11.98 -6.23
C LEU A 32 -20.64 -10.70 -7.03
N GLY A 33 -21.86 -10.18 -7.03
CA GLY A 33 -22.31 -9.11 -7.93
C GLY A 33 -21.79 -7.73 -7.54
N PHE A 34 -20.46 -7.53 -7.47
CA PHE A 34 -19.88 -6.21 -7.24
C PHE A 34 -20.23 -5.27 -8.41
N SER A 35 -20.71 -4.08 -8.06
CA SER A 35 -21.02 -3.04 -9.04
C SER A 35 -19.74 -2.48 -9.66
N ARG A 36 -19.87 -1.88 -10.84
CA ARG A 36 -18.79 -1.15 -11.52
C ARG A 36 -18.08 -0.18 -10.59
N ASP A 37 -18.84 0.61 -9.83
CA ASP A 37 -18.28 1.65 -8.95
C ASP A 37 -17.51 1.05 -7.76
N GLN A 38 -17.96 -0.10 -7.25
CA GLN A 38 -17.21 -0.83 -6.23
C GLN A 38 -15.89 -1.36 -6.80
N VAL A 39 -15.89 -1.94 -8.00
CA VAL A 39 -14.67 -2.41 -8.66
C VAL A 39 -13.70 -1.26 -8.92
N LEU A 40 -14.19 -0.15 -9.46
CA LEU A 40 -13.40 1.06 -9.66
C LEU A 40 -12.79 1.58 -8.35
N LYS A 41 -13.55 1.56 -7.25
CA LYS A 41 -13.05 1.91 -5.92
C LYS A 41 -11.93 0.96 -5.48
N MET A 42 -12.09 -0.35 -5.64
CA MET A 42 -11.06 -1.33 -5.28
C MET A 42 -9.76 -1.11 -6.07
N ILE A 43 -9.83 -0.84 -7.37
CA ILE A 43 -8.63 -0.59 -8.21
C ILE A 43 -7.97 0.74 -7.85
N LYS A 44 -8.76 1.80 -7.56
CA LYS A 44 -8.22 3.07 -7.08
C LYS A 44 -7.55 2.93 -5.70
N GLU A 45 -8.08 2.07 -4.82
CA GLU A 45 -7.40 1.70 -3.56
C GLU A 45 -6.08 0.96 -3.83
N TYR A 46 -6.06 0.03 -4.78
CA TYR A 46 -4.85 -0.69 -5.16
C TYR A 46 -3.76 0.22 -5.73
N LYS A 47 -4.15 1.17 -6.60
CA LYS A 47 -3.23 2.20 -7.11
C LYS A 47 -2.54 2.96 -5.97
N ARG A 48 -3.30 3.35 -4.95
CA ARG A 48 -2.79 4.11 -3.80
C ARG A 48 -1.86 3.26 -2.93
N ALA A 49 -2.29 2.06 -2.57
CA ALA A 49 -1.48 1.14 -1.78
C ALA A 49 -0.12 0.84 -2.45
N SER A 50 -0.13 0.73 -3.79
CA SER A 50 1.08 0.48 -4.59
C SER A 50 2.03 1.68 -4.69
N LEU A 51 1.59 2.91 -4.34
CA LEU A 51 2.40 4.13 -4.48
C LEU A 51 3.73 4.01 -3.73
N ARG A 52 3.67 3.55 -2.47
CA ARG A 52 4.87 3.35 -1.64
C ARG A 52 5.83 2.35 -2.26
N VAL A 53 5.32 1.23 -2.76
CA VAL A 53 6.11 0.18 -3.41
C VAL A 53 6.83 0.75 -4.63
N PHE A 54 6.13 1.57 -5.44
CA PHE A 54 6.73 2.20 -6.62
C PHE A 54 7.80 3.24 -6.29
N VAL A 55 7.60 4.06 -5.25
CA VAL A 55 8.63 5.01 -4.79
C VAL A 55 9.88 4.26 -4.31
N GLN A 56 9.71 3.27 -3.43
CA GLN A 56 10.82 2.48 -2.89
C GLN A 56 11.57 1.73 -3.98
N THR A 57 10.84 1.14 -4.93
CA THR A 57 11.43 0.51 -6.11
C THR A 57 12.32 1.47 -6.88
N ALA A 58 11.81 2.66 -7.20
CA ALA A 58 12.56 3.64 -7.98
C ALA A 58 13.83 4.09 -7.26
N GLU A 59 13.78 4.24 -5.93
CA GLU A 59 14.93 4.57 -5.09
C GLU A 59 15.97 3.44 -5.05
N ILE A 60 15.54 2.18 -4.95
CA ILE A 60 16.42 1.01 -4.98
C ILE A 60 17.13 0.92 -6.32
N VAL A 61 16.38 1.01 -7.42
CA VAL A 61 16.94 0.96 -8.79
C VAL A 61 17.95 2.07 -8.99
N LYS A 62 17.63 3.31 -8.58
CA LYS A 62 18.57 4.44 -8.62
C LYS A 62 19.84 4.16 -7.84
N ARG A 63 19.73 3.69 -6.60
CA ARG A 63 20.89 3.39 -5.75
C ARG A 63 21.79 2.33 -6.38
N ILE A 64 21.20 1.26 -6.92
CA ILE A 64 21.96 0.20 -7.62
C ILE A 64 22.64 0.78 -8.87
N LYS A 65 21.92 1.60 -9.64
CA LYS A 65 22.45 2.25 -10.83
C LYS A 65 23.62 3.17 -10.49
N ASP A 66 23.52 3.96 -9.43
CA ASP A 66 24.58 4.84 -8.94
C ASP A 66 25.82 4.04 -8.49
N GLN A 67 25.60 2.94 -7.75
CA GLN A 67 26.67 2.01 -7.35
C GLN A 67 27.33 1.29 -8.54
N ASN A 68 26.61 1.15 -9.65
CA ASN A 68 27.07 0.50 -10.87
C ASN A 68 27.54 1.50 -11.95
N GLY A 69 27.91 2.72 -11.55
CA GLY A 69 28.45 3.74 -12.46
C GLY A 69 27.46 4.23 -13.52
N GLY A 70 26.17 4.24 -13.21
CA GLY A 70 25.10 4.69 -14.10
C GLY A 70 24.59 3.63 -15.08
N LYS A 71 25.06 2.38 -15.00
CA LYS A 71 24.69 1.31 -15.94
C LYS A 71 23.49 0.51 -15.46
N ASP A 72 22.58 0.21 -16.38
CA ASP A 72 21.39 -0.62 -16.13
C ASP A 72 21.66 -2.13 -16.11
N THR A 73 22.84 -2.54 -16.58
CA THR A 73 23.28 -3.94 -16.65
C THR A 73 24.30 -4.22 -15.56
N LEU A 74 24.01 -5.20 -14.71
CA LEU A 74 24.88 -5.61 -13.60
C LEU A 74 25.97 -6.59 -14.07
N LYS A 75 25.59 -7.53 -14.93
CA LYS A 75 26.44 -8.52 -15.59
C LYS A 75 25.84 -8.86 -16.96
N GLU A 76 26.61 -9.50 -17.84
CA GLU A 76 26.11 -9.92 -19.15
C GLU A 76 24.77 -10.67 -19.02
N GLY A 77 23.73 -10.15 -19.66
CA GLY A 77 22.38 -10.71 -19.62
C GLY A 77 21.54 -10.46 -18.36
N ILE A 78 22.06 -9.77 -17.33
CA ILE A 78 21.33 -9.49 -16.09
C ILE A 78 21.17 -7.98 -15.90
N THR A 79 19.92 -7.50 -15.99
CA THR A 79 19.58 -6.10 -15.74
C THR A 79 19.23 -5.85 -14.29
N ILE A 80 19.34 -4.61 -13.82
CA ILE A 80 18.86 -4.20 -12.49
C ILE A 80 17.38 -4.56 -12.34
N LYS A 81 16.59 -4.35 -13.41
CA LYS A 81 15.17 -4.68 -13.45
C LYS A 81 14.91 -6.15 -13.11
N ASP A 82 15.69 -7.07 -13.69
CA ASP A 82 15.52 -8.51 -13.44
C ASP A 82 15.74 -8.88 -11.97
N VAL A 83 16.69 -8.21 -11.30
CA VAL A 83 17.01 -8.47 -9.89
C VAL A 83 15.93 -7.93 -8.95
N VAL A 84 15.34 -6.77 -9.26
CA VAL A 84 14.38 -6.12 -8.33
C VAL A 84 12.94 -6.60 -8.59
N LYS A 85 12.61 -7.02 -9.81
CA LYS A 85 11.24 -7.36 -10.23
C LYS A 85 10.55 -8.39 -9.32
N ASP A 86 11.21 -9.49 -8.98
CA ASP A 86 10.58 -10.57 -8.22
C ASP A 86 10.21 -10.15 -6.80
N ASN A 87 11.07 -9.37 -6.14
CA ASN A 87 10.79 -8.83 -4.81
C ASN A 87 9.61 -7.86 -4.83
N ILE A 88 9.55 -6.98 -5.83
CA ILE A 88 8.46 -6.01 -5.98
C ILE A 88 7.14 -6.70 -6.30
N MET A 89 7.17 -7.73 -7.14
CA MET A 89 5.96 -8.48 -7.49
C MET A 89 5.33 -9.12 -6.26
N ASN A 90 6.13 -9.62 -5.32
CA ASN A 90 5.62 -10.15 -4.05
C ASN A 90 4.94 -9.06 -3.22
N ASP A 91 5.55 -7.87 -3.10
CA ASP A 91 4.93 -6.74 -2.38
C ASP A 91 3.60 -6.32 -3.03
N LEU A 92 3.57 -6.23 -4.36
CA LEU A 92 2.35 -5.89 -5.11
C LEU A 92 1.26 -6.97 -5.00
N ILE A 93 1.63 -8.25 -4.89
CA ILE A 93 0.68 -9.34 -4.61
C ILE A 93 0.09 -9.18 -3.21
N GLN A 94 0.92 -8.90 -2.20
CA GLN A 94 0.45 -8.69 -0.83
C GLN A 94 -0.55 -7.54 -0.73
N GLU A 95 -0.32 -6.44 -1.45
CA GLU A 95 -1.27 -5.31 -1.50
C GLU A 95 -2.61 -5.71 -2.15
N ARG A 96 -2.58 -6.51 -3.23
CA ARG A 96 -3.82 -7.03 -3.85
C ARG A 96 -4.56 -7.99 -2.94
N GLU A 97 -3.85 -8.90 -2.27
CA GLU A 97 -4.44 -9.81 -1.30
C GLU A 97 -5.08 -9.07 -0.14
N TYR A 98 -4.44 -8.00 0.36
CA TYR A 98 -5.00 -7.16 1.41
C TYR A 98 -6.32 -6.54 0.97
N ILE A 99 -6.39 -5.99 -0.24
CA ILE A 99 -7.63 -5.41 -0.80
C ILE A 99 -8.69 -6.48 -1.02
N ALA A 100 -8.33 -7.62 -1.63
CA ALA A 100 -9.27 -8.72 -1.84
C ALA A 100 -9.88 -9.20 -0.50
N LYS A 101 -9.05 -9.37 0.53
CA LYS A 101 -9.49 -9.73 1.89
C LYS A 101 -10.42 -8.68 2.50
N ARG A 102 -10.15 -7.38 2.31
CA ARG A 102 -11.01 -6.28 2.79
C ARG A 102 -12.41 -6.32 2.17
N TYR A 103 -12.50 -6.70 0.91
CA TYR A 103 -13.76 -6.82 0.18
C TYR A 103 -14.37 -8.22 0.27
N ASN A 104 -13.82 -9.11 1.10
CA ASN A 104 -14.26 -10.49 1.31
C ASN A 104 -14.37 -11.30 0.00
N ILE A 105 -13.37 -11.14 -0.87
CA ILE A 105 -13.24 -11.86 -2.13
C ILE A 105 -11.86 -12.55 -2.21
N SER A 106 -11.74 -13.55 -3.07
CA SER A 106 -10.44 -14.14 -3.39
C SER A 106 -9.62 -13.20 -4.29
N LEU A 107 -8.29 -13.39 -4.29
CA LEU A 107 -7.41 -12.68 -5.22
C LEU A 107 -7.80 -12.94 -6.68
N GLU A 108 -8.22 -14.17 -7.00
CA GLU A 108 -8.69 -14.55 -8.33
C GLU A 108 -9.97 -13.81 -8.73
N GLN A 109 -10.91 -13.62 -7.79
CA GLN A 109 -12.12 -12.82 -8.01
C GLN A 109 -11.75 -11.35 -8.25
N PHE A 110 -10.84 -10.80 -7.43
CA PHE A 110 -10.34 -9.44 -7.63
C PHE A 110 -9.73 -9.25 -9.03
N ASP A 111 -8.87 -10.17 -9.46
CA ASP A 111 -8.26 -10.16 -10.79
C ASP A 111 -9.30 -10.33 -11.90
N ASN A 112 -10.32 -11.18 -11.72
CA ASN A 112 -11.41 -11.36 -12.68
C ASN A 112 -12.22 -10.08 -12.91
N TYR A 113 -12.51 -9.30 -11.86
CA TYR A 113 -13.37 -8.12 -11.98
C TYR A 113 -12.83 -7.08 -12.97
N TYR A 114 -11.56 -6.70 -12.85
CA TYR A 114 -11.00 -5.64 -13.71
C TYR A 114 -10.49 -6.14 -15.06
N SER A 115 -10.19 -7.44 -15.19
CA SER A 115 -9.61 -8.00 -16.40
C SER A 115 -10.63 -8.67 -17.34
N ILE A 116 -11.71 -9.24 -16.78
CA ILE A 116 -12.73 -9.98 -17.53
C ILE A 116 -14.07 -9.27 -17.42
N GLN A 117 -14.65 -9.17 -16.21
CA GLN A 117 -16.02 -8.66 -16.05
C GLN A 117 -16.17 -7.21 -16.50
N TYR A 118 -15.22 -6.35 -16.13
CA TYR A 118 -15.16 -4.95 -16.52
C TYR A 118 -13.93 -4.63 -17.37
N GLY A 119 -13.36 -5.63 -18.06
CA GLY A 119 -12.17 -5.46 -18.91
C GLY A 119 -12.35 -4.45 -20.05
N GLY A 120 -13.57 -4.21 -20.50
CA GLY A 120 -13.89 -3.20 -21.51
C GLY A 120 -14.21 -1.80 -20.96
N ASP A 121 -14.25 -1.61 -19.64
CA ASP A 121 -14.59 -0.31 -19.05
C ASP A 121 -13.41 0.67 -19.15
N LYS A 122 -13.64 1.81 -19.80
CA LYS A 122 -12.58 2.78 -20.10
C LYS A 122 -11.92 3.35 -18.86
N GLU A 123 -12.69 3.64 -17.81
CA GLU A 123 -12.15 4.28 -16.60
C GLU A 123 -11.34 3.27 -15.78
N ILE A 124 -11.84 2.04 -15.67
CA ILE A 124 -11.10 0.94 -15.03
C ILE A 124 -9.80 0.65 -15.77
N GLN A 125 -9.85 0.53 -17.11
CA GLN A 125 -8.65 0.33 -17.93
C GLN A 125 -7.67 1.50 -17.81
N GLU A 126 -8.15 2.74 -17.72
CA GLU A 126 -7.30 3.90 -17.49
C GLU A 126 -6.53 3.79 -16.18
N VAL A 127 -7.20 3.44 -15.07
CA VAL A 127 -6.54 3.25 -13.77
C VAL A 127 -5.54 2.08 -13.83
N CYS A 128 -5.90 0.95 -14.44
CA CYS A 128 -5.00 -0.19 -14.62
C CYS A 128 -3.75 0.19 -15.43
N ASN A 129 -3.92 0.93 -16.53
CA ASN A 129 -2.81 1.42 -17.35
C ASN A 129 -1.91 2.40 -16.60
N GLN A 130 -2.50 3.26 -15.75
CA GLN A 130 -1.72 4.16 -14.89
C GLN A 130 -0.87 3.37 -13.88
N ILE A 131 -1.42 2.33 -13.26
CA ILE A 131 -0.68 1.44 -12.34
C ILE A 131 0.47 0.77 -13.08
N GLN A 132 0.19 0.13 -14.24
CA GLN A 132 1.20 -0.56 -15.03
C GLN A 132 2.32 0.38 -15.46
N LYS A 133 1.98 1.55 -16.00
CA LYS A 133 2.98 2.54 -16.42
C LYS A 133 3.84 3.01 -15.25
N THR A 134 3.25 3.19 -14.08
CA THR A 134 3.98 3.61 -12.87
C THR A 134 4.94 2.51 -12.40
N PHE A 135 4.51 1.26 -12.45
CA PHE A 135 5.35 0.10 -12.18
C PHE A 135 6.52 -0.02 -13.17
N GLU A 136 6.26 0.09 -14.47
CA GLU A 136 7.31 0.04 -15.49
C GLU A 136 8.33 1.17 -15.31
N ASN A 137 7.85 2.38 -15.00
CA ASN A 137 8.70 3.52 -14.70
C ASN A 137 9.54 3.32 -13.44
N SER A 138 8.98 2.75 -12.38
CA SER A 138 9.73 2.53 -11.15
C SER A 138 10.86 1.53 -11.35
N LEU A 139 10.67 0.50 -12.18
CA LEU A 139 11.73 -0.44 -12.59
C LEU A 139 12.86 0.22 -13.40
N LEU A 140 12.63 1.42 -13.93
CA LEU A 140 13.64 2.27 -14.60
C LEU A 140 14.24 3.32 -13.66
N GLY A 141 13.89 3.30 -12.36
CA GLY A 141 14.32 4.29 -11.39
C GLY A 141 13.55 5.61 -11.44
N ILE A 142 12.44 5.66 -12.19
CA ILE A 142 11.59 6.85 -12.33
C ILE A 142 10.45 6.75 -11.30
N PRO A 143 10.46 7.57 -10.22
CA PRO A 143 9.41 7.51 -9.22
C PRO A 143 8.09 8.04 -9.78
N PRO A 144 6.95 7.63 -9.21
CA PRO A 144 5.66 8.27 -9.48
C PRO A 144 5.74 9.77 -9.21
N SER A 145 4.88 10.55 -9.88
CA SER A 145 4.75 11.97 -9.55
C SER A 145 4.26 12.11 -8.11
N LEU A 146 5.09 12.74 -7.30
CA LEU A 146 4.74 13.13 -5.95
C LEU A 146 4.24 14.55 -5.89
N GLU A 147 4.04 15.23 -7.03
CA GLU A 147 3.63 16.63 -7.06
C GLU A 147 2.30 16.82 -6.34
N VAL A 148 2.25 17.88 -5.53
CA VAL A 148 1.11 18.34 -4.76
C VAL A 148 1.04 19.84 -5.01
N SER A 149 -0.16 20.40 -5.20
CA SER A 149 -0.30 21.81 -5.52
C SER A 149 0.32 22.71 -4.46
N GLN A 150 0.76 23.90 -4.88
CA GLN A 150 1.37 24.87 -3.97
C GLN A 150 0.40 25.31 -2.86
N GLN A 151 -0.89 25.44 -3.19
CA GLN A 151 -1.95 25.75 -2.23
C GLN A 151 -2.02 24.72 -1.10
N VAL A 152 -1.88 23.43 -1.42
CA VAL A 152 -1.89 22.35 -0.43
C VAL A 152 -0.61 22.36 0.41
N LYS A 153 0.56 22.61 -0.21
CA LYS A 153 1.84 22.75 0.52
C LYS A 153 1.83 23.90 1.52
N GLU A 154 1.21 25.03 1.16
CA GLU A 154 1.06 26.19 2.04
C GLU A 154 0.13 25.90 3.23
N LYS A 155 -0.90 25.07 3.00
CA LYS A 155 -1.87 24.68 4.03
C LYS A 155 -1.37 23.59 4.99
N PHE A 156 -0.48 22.71 4.51
CA PHE A 156 0.01 21.55 5.24
C PHE A 156 1.53 21.58 5.35
N SER A 157 2.03 22.38 6.28
CA SER A 157 3.46 22.42 6.61
C SER A 157 4.00 21.07 7.08
N GLU A 158 5.32 20.93 7.07
CA GLU A 158 6.05 19.78 7.62
C GLU A 158 5.56 19.39 9.02
N ASP A 159 5.51 20.36 9.94
CA ASP A 159 5.06 20.11 11.32
C ASP A 159 3.61 19.64 11.38
N LYS A 160 2.73 20.21 10.54
CA LYS A 160 1.31 19.80 10.48
C LYS A 160 1.15 18.38 9.96
N VAL A 161 1.95 17.97 8.97
CA VAL A 161 1.97 16.58 8.50
C VAL A 161 2.52 15.63 9.57
N ILE A 162 3.53 16.04 10.35
CA ILE A 162 4.01 15.25 11.51
C ILE A 162 2.94 15.13 12.59
N GLU A 163 2.26 16.22 12.95
CA GLU A 163 1.17 16.19 13.92
C GLU A 163 0.04 15.27 13.47
N MET A 164 -0.31 15.31 12.19
CA MET A 164 -1.29 14.41 11.60
C MET A 164 -0.82 12.94 11.67
N GLN A 165 0.46 12.66 11.38
CA GLN A 165 1.04 11.33 11.53
C GLN A 165 0.95 10.84 12.98
N LYS A 166 1.24 11.70 13.97
CA LYS A 166 1.07 11.39 15.40
C LYS A 166 -0.39 11.07 15.73
N LYS A 167 -1.34 11.92 15.30
CA LYS A 167 -2.79 11.71 15.52
C LYS A 167 -3.26 10.37 14.95
N ILE A 168 -2.84 10.02 13.72
CA ILE A 168 -3.19 8.74 13.08
C ILE A 168 -2.64 7.56 13.89
N LEU A 169 -1.34 7.55 14.17
CA LEU A 169 -0.70 6.43 14.87
C LEU A 169 -1.21 6.27 16.30
N LYS A 170 -1.48 7.37 16.99
CA LYS A 170 -2.12 7.38 18.31
C LYS A 170 -3.51 6.75 18.28
N ALA A 171 -4.36 7.14 17.33
CA ALA A 171 -5.70 6.57 17.17
C ALA A 171 -5.65 5.08 16.80
N GLN A 172 -4.71 4.69 15.92
CA GLN A 172 -4.46 3.28 15.60
C GLN A 172 -4.04 2.50 16.84
N SER A 173 -3.09 3.00 17.64
CA SER A 173 -2.66 2.36 18.89
C SER A 173 -3.83 2.12 19.84
N LYS A 174 -4.75 3.08 19.98
CA LYS A 174 -5.96 2.87 20.82
C LYS A 174 -6.86 1.76 20.28
N GLN A 175 -7.08 1.70 18.96
CA GLN A 175 -7.85 0.61 18.35
C GLN A 175 -7.19 -0.76 18.53
N PHE A 176 -5.86 -0.86 18.31
CA PHE A 176 -5.12 -2.08 18.59
C PHE A 176 -5.24 -2.47 20.07
N ASN A 177 -5.10 -1.51 21.00
CA ASN A 177 -5.23 -1.76 22.44
C ASN A 177 -6.58 -2.38 22.80
N ASN A 178 -7.66 -1.87 22.21
CA ASN A 178 -9.00 -2.41 22.44
C ASN A 178 -9.11 -3.86 21.95
N VAL A 179 -8.53 -4.19 20.80
CA VAL A 179 -8.48 -5.60 20.34
C VAL A 179 -7.71 -6.48 21.33
N PHE A 180 -6.56 -6.03 21.83
CA PHE A 180 -5.82 -6.77 22.85
C PHE A 180 -6.65 -6.97 24.12
N LYS A 181 -7.34 -5.93 24.62
CA LYS A 181 -8.21 -6.02 25.80
C LYS A 181 -9.37 -6.99 25.59
N ASP A 182 -10.06 -6.87 24.44
CA ASP A 182 -11.20 -7.72 24.10
C ASP A 182 -10.80 -9.20 24.04
N ILE A 183 -9.65 -9.50 23.43
CA ILE A 183 -9.17 -10.89 23.35
C ILE A 183 -8.80 -11.42 24.73
N LYS A 184 -8.07 -10.65 25.55
CA LYS A 184 -7.74 -11.08 26.92
C LYS A 184 -9.00 -11.34 27.75
N GLN A 185 -10.04 -10.53 27.56
CA GLN A 185 -11.32 -10.72 28.22
C GLN A 185 -12.07 -11.96 27.71
N GLU A 186 -12.04 -12.20 26.40
CA GLU A 186 -12.74 -13.32 25.74
C GLU A 186 -12.05 -14.68 26.00
N THR A 187 -10.72 -14.72 26.01
CA THR A 187 -9.93 -15.95 26.25
C THR A 187 -9.58 -16.17 27.72
N GLN A 188 -9.76 -15.15 28.57
CA GLN A 188 -9.29 -15.12 29.97
C GLN A 188 -7.78 -15.36 30.11
N GLN A 189 -7.01 -15.08 29.06
CA GLN A 189 -5.55 -15.21 29.06
C GLN A 189 -4.90 -13.83 29.19
N ASP A 190 -3.84 -13.74 30.00
CA ASP A 190 -3.06 -12.50 30.15
C ASP A 190 -2.21 -12.17 28.91
N HIS A 191 -1.94 -13.16 28.07
CA HIS A 191 -1.19 -13.06 26.82
C HIS A 191 -2.11 -13.25 25.62
N VAL A 192 -1.88 -12.47 24.56
CA VAL A 192 -2.59 -12.58 23.30
C VAL A 192 -1.70 -13.27 22.28
N ASP A 193 -2.16 -14.40 21.75
CA ASP A 193 -1.53 -15.05 20.61
C ASP A 193 -1.91 -14.30 19.31
N ILE A 194 -0.95 -13.56 18.77
CA ILE A 194 -1.11 -12.80 17.52
C ILE A 194 -1.28 -13.70 16.29
N GLU A 195 -0.92 -14.99 16.40
CA GLU A 195 -1.11 -15.95 15.32
C GLU A 195 -2.50 -16.59 15.34
N SER A 196 -3.28 -16.39 16.40
CA SER A 196 -4.64 -16.93 16.51
C SER A 196 -5.58 -16.36 15.45
N ASP A 197 -6.51 -17.20 14.97
CA ASP A 197 -7.54 -16.80 14.02
C ASP A 197 -8.43 -15.69 14.57
N LEU A 198 -8.71 -15.70 15.88
CA LEU A 198 -9.47 -14.67 16.58
C LEU A 198 -8.78 -13.29 16.50
N PHE A 199 -7.46 -13.24 16.75
CA PHE A 199 -6.68 -12.02 16.61
C PHE A 199 -6.69 -11.53 15.16
N LYS A 200 -6.41 -12.42 14.21
CA LYS A 200 -6.41 -12.11 12.77
C LYS A 200 -7.77 -11.62 12.28
N GLN A 201 -8.87 -12.15 12.83
CA GLN A 201 -10.22 -11.70 12.54
C GLN A 201 -10.47 -10.30 13.12
N LYS A 202 -10.28 -10.08 14.43
CA LYS A 202 -10.53 -8.77 15.05
C LYS A 202 -9.68 -7.66 14.45
N ILE A 203 -8.42 -7.93 14.10
CA ILE A 203 -7.57 -6.95 13.39
C ILE A 203 -8.08 -6.65 11.98
N ARG A 204 -8.61 -7.64 11.27
CA ARG A 204 -9.21 -7.44 9.94
C ARG A 204 -10.47 -6.57 10.01
N ASP A 205 -11.24 -6.74 11.08
CA ASP A 205 -12.45 -5.97 11.34
C ASP A 205 -12.15 -4.53 11.78
N LEU A 206 -10.90 -4.20 12.11
CA LEU A 206 -10.48 -2.81 12.34
C LEU A 206 -10.42 -2.06 11.00
N ASP A 207 -11.35 -1.13 10.79
CA ASP A 207 -11.32 -0.23 9.64
C ASP A 207 -10.32 0.93 9.83
N ILE A 208 -9.04 0.57 9.96
CA ILE A 208 -7.91 1.48 10.14
C ILE A 208 -7.80 2.48 8.97
N HIS A 209 -8.16 2.05 7.77
CA HIS A 209 -8.16 2.89 6.60
C HIS A 209 -9.23 3.98 6.69
N GLN A 210 -10.47 3.62 7.08
CA GLN A 210 -11.52 4.62 7.26
C GLN A 210 -11.17 5.58 8.40
N LEU A 211 -10.62 5.08 9.51
CA LEU A 211 -10.10 5.91 10.60
C LEU A 211 -9.08 6.96 10.08
N LYS A 212 -8.07 6.53 9.31
CA LYS A 212 -7.08 7.43 8.70
C LYS A 212 -7.77 8.45 7.80
N THR A 213 -8.67 7.99 6.94
CA THR A 213 -9.41 8.86 6.01
C THR A 213 -10.21 9.92 6.76
N ASP A 214 -10.95 9.56 7.79
CA ASP A 214 -11.79 10.47 8.57
C ASP A 214 -10.97 11.51 9.33
N LEU A 215 -9.84 11.09 9.91
CA LEU A 215 -8.92 12.00 10.58
C LEU A 215 -8.32 13.00 9.60
N LEU A 216 -7.90 12.53 8.42
CA LEU A 216 -7.34 13.39 7.37
C LEU A 216 -8.40 14.38 6.84
N LYS A 217 -9.63 13.93 6.61
CA LYS A 217 -10.74 14.81 6.20
C LYS A 217 -11.02 15.91 7.23
N LYS A 218 -11.05 15.57 8.52
CA LYS A 218 -11.26 16.53 9.62
C LYS A 218 -10.18 17.62 9.67
N GLU A 219 -8.95 17.29 9.32
CA GLU A 219 -7.83 18.24 9.24
C GLU A 219 -7.77 18.97 7.88
N GLY A 220 -8.71 18.64 6.99
CA GLY A 220 -8.92 19.27 5.71
C GLY A 220 -8.09 18.68 4.59
N PHE A 221 -7.64 17.44 4.58
CA PHE A 221 -6.85 16.90 3.46
C PHE A 221 -7.69 16.64 2.18
N GLU A 222 -8.86 17.26 2.02
CA GLU A 222 -9.80 17.06 0.90
C GLU A 222 -9.49 17.91 -0.35
N PHE A 223 -8.39 18.68 -0.36
CA PHE A 223 -8.15 19.77 -1.33
C PHE A 223 -7.71 19.37 -2.75
N GLU A 224 -7.62 18.09 -3.08
CA GLU A 224 -7.11 17.63 -4.38
C GLU A 224 -8.11 16.67 -5.06
N PRO A 225 -8.04 16.47 -6.39
CA PRO A 225 -8.81 15.41 -7.08
C PRO A 225 -8.45 13.99 -6.61
N GLU A 226 -7.36 13.85 -5.86
CA GLU A 226 -6.89 12.61 -5.24
C GLU A 226 -7.48 12.43 -3.83
N SER A 227 -7.38 11.23 -3.24
CA SER A 227 -7.94 11.04 -1.88
C SER A 227 -7.09 11.73 -0.80
N PRO A 228 -7.69 12.04 0.36
CA PRO A 228 -6.96 12.59 1.50
C PRO A 228 -5.72 11.77 1.90
N CYS A 229 -5.82 10.45 1.84
CA CYS A 229 -4.69 9.54 2.12
C CYS A 229 -3.55 9.69 1.11
N GLU A 230 -3.86 9.83 -0.17
CA GLU A 230 -2.88 9.96 -1.25
C GLU A 230 -2.16 11.30 -1.17
N THR A 231 -2.89 12.39 -0.96
CA THR A 231 -2.30 13.73 -0.72
C THR A 231 -1.38 13.72 0.50
N PHE A 232 -1.81 13.12 1.61
CA PHE A 232 -1.01 13.00 2.82
C PHE A 232 0.28 12.20 2.60
N GLU A 233 0.20 11.08 1.89
CA GLU A 233 1.36 10.24 1.57
C GLU A 233 2.36 10.97 0.66
N LYS A 234 1.88 11.66 -0.38
CA LYS A 234 2.74 12.47 -1.25
C LYS A 234 3.48 13.56 -0.49
N LEU A 235 2.78 14.31 0.37
CA LEU A 235 3.42 15.33 1.22
C LEU A 235 4.46 14.71 2.15
N SER A 236 4.14 13.58 2.79
CA SER A 236 5.07 12.89 3.68
C SER A 236 6.33 12.42 2.95
N PHE A 237 6.19 11.87 1.74
CA PHE A 237 7.33 11.48 0.91
C PHE A 237 8.17 12.69 0.48
N GLN A 238 7.54 13.78 0.05
CA GLN A 238 8.25 15.01 -0.34
C GLN A 238 9.07 15.55 0.83
N TYR A 239 8.44 15.75 1.99
CA TYR A 239 9.12 16.31 3.16
C TYR A 239 10.22 15.42 3.69
N LYS A 240 10.03 14.09 3.70
CA LYS A 240 11.09 13.15 4.06
C LYS A 240 12.32 13.30 3.16
N LYS A 241 12.12 13.55 1.86
CA LYS A 241 13.21 13.70 0.90
C LYS A 241 13.91 15.06 0.99
N THR A 242 13.18 16.13 1.30
CA THR A 242 13.71 17.50 1.27
C THR A 242 14.13 18.04 2.63
N SER A 243 13.64 17.47 3.73
CA SER A 243 13.86 17.96 5.09
C SER A 243 14.36 16.85 6.01
N LYS A 244 15.63 16.97 6.43
CA LYS A 244 16.24 16.06 7.40
C LYS A 244 15.58 16.14 8.77
N ASP A 245 15.11 17.33 9.16
CA ASP A 245 14.38 17.52 10.42
C ASP A 245 13.04 16.75 10.39
N TYR A 246 12.29 16.85 9.30
CA TYR A 246 11.07 16.07 9.09
C TYR A 246 11.35 14.57 9.14
N GLU A 247 12.41 14.08 8.48
CA GLU A 247 12.79 12.67 8.52
C GLU A 247 13.08 12.18 9.95
N ILE A 248 13.82 12.97 10.74
CA ILE A 248 14.11 12.65 12.15
C ILE A 248 12.83 12.60 12.97
N LYS A 249 11.98 13.63 12.87
CA LYS A 249 10.68 13.70 13.58
C LYS A 249 9.79 12.51 13.21
N LEU A 250 9.67 12.19 11.92
CA LEU A 250 8.89 11.05 11.44
C LEU A 250 9.41 9.74 12.04
N SER A 251 10.74 9.57 12.08
CA SER A 251 11.38 8.37 12.62
C SER A 251 11.13 8.23 14.12
N GLN A 252 11.18 9.32 14.88
CA GLN A 252 10.83 9.34 16.31
C GLN A 252 9.39 8.91 16.55
N VAL A 253 8.44 9.44 15.76
CA VAL A 253 7.02 9.07 15.87
C VAL A 253 6.78 7.59 15.55
N ILE A 254 7.45 7.05 14.53
CA ILE A 254 7.38 5.62 14.19
C ILE A 254 7.98 4.76 15.31
N ASN A 255 9.09 5.17 15.90
CA ASN A 255 9.72 4.44 17.01
C ASN A 255 8.82 4.42 18.26
N ILE A 256 8.15 5.53 18.56
CA ILE A 256 7.13 5.61 19.62
C ILE A 256 6.02 4.58 19.36
N TYR A 257 5.49 4.55 18.15
CA TYR A 257 4.42 3.63 17.78
C TYR A 257 4.84 2.16 17.89
N ASN A 258 6.05 1.82 17.43
CA ASN A 258 6.60 0.47 17.53
C ASN A 258 6.82 0.05 18.99
N LYS A 259 7.28 0.98 19.84
CA LYS A 259 7.40 0.74 21.28
C LYS A 259 6.04 0.41 21.89
N ILE A 260 5.01 1.22 21.61
CA ILE A 260 3.65 0.99 22.12
C ILE A 260 3.11 -0.39 21.68
N LYS A 261 3.32 -0.78 20.42
CA LYS A 261 2.95 -2.12 19.92
C LYS A 261 3.66 -3.23 20.68
N SER A 262 4.96 -3.08 20.91
CA SER A 262 5.73 -4.04 21.71
C SER A 262 5.18 -4.11 23.14
N ASP A 263 4.93 -2.97 23.77
CA ASP A 263 4.43 -2.91 25.14
C ASP A 263 3.04 -3.55 25.26
N MET A 264 2.17 -3.45 24.25
CA MET A 264 0.85 -4.14 24.24
C MET A 264 0.97 -5.67 24.28
N LEU A 265 2.03 -6.24 23.69
CA LEU A 265 2.27 -7.68 23.68
C LEU A 265 2.70 -8.21 25.05
N TYR A 266 3.47 -7.41 25.80
CA TYR A 266 4.17 -7.87 27.00
C TYR A 266 3.70 -7.21 28.30
N SER A 267 2.91 -6.13 28.24
CA SER A 267 2.52 -5.34 29.42
C SER A 267 1.07 -4.85 29.36
N LYS A 268 0.56 -4.33 30.48
CA LYS A 268 -0.75 -3.67 30.52
C LYS A 268 -0.57 -2.24 30.02
N VAL A 269 -0.98 -2.00 28.78
CA VAL A 269 -1.06 -0.68 28.18
C VAL A 269 -2.48 -0.15 28.29
N ASP A 270 -2.65 1.06 28.83
CA ASP A 270 -3.93 1.76 28.81
C ASP A 270 -3.87 3.00 27.91
N ASP A 271 -5.02 3.65 27.76
CA ASP A 271 -5.13 4.82 26.88
C ASP A 271 -4.37 6.02 27.43
N THR A 272 -4.22 6.11 28.76
CA THR A 272 -3.43 7.14 29.45
C THR A 272 -1.95 7.01 29.10
N TYR A 273 -1.41 5.79 29.08
CA TYR A 273 -0.04 5.51 28.65
C TYR A 273 0.18 5.90 27.19
N ILE A 274 -0.75 5.53 26.30
CA ILE A 274 -0.71 5.92 24.89
C ILE A 274 -0.74 7.44 24.76
N ASP A 275 -1.62 8.11 25.51
CA ASP A 275 -1.73 9.57 25.49
C ASP A 275 -0.45 10.26 25.96
N MET A 276 0.17 9.75 27.03
CA MET A 276 1.41 10.28 27.59
C MET A 276 2.60 10.16 26.65
N ILE A 277 2.76 9.04 25.94
CA ILE A 277 3.95 8.81 25.11
C ILE A 277 3.91 9.59 23.78
N PHE A 278 2.71 9.90 23.28
CA PHE A 278 2.58 10.69 22.05
C PHE A 278 2.65 12.22 22.27
N ASN A 279 2.55 12.68 23.52
CA ASN A 279 2.62 14.08 23.93
C ASN A 279 4.05 14.46 24.36
#